data_AF-A0A383A057-F1
#
_entry.id   AF-A0A383A057-F1
#
_cell.length_a   1.000
_cell.length_b   1.000
_cell.length_c   1.000
_cell.angle_alpha   90.00
_cell.angle_beta   90.00
_cell.angle_gamma   90.00
#
_symmetry.space_group_name_H-M   'P 1'
#
loop_
_entity.id
_entity.type
_entity.pdbx_description
1 polymer ?
#
loop_
_entity_poly.entity_id
_entity_poly.type
_entity_poly.pdbx_seq_one_letter_code
_entity_poly.pdbx_strand_id
1 'polypeptide(L)'
;MAISFNTHKVFAETSNDLLKVDWSFKSFFGKFDRASLQRGYQVYNEVCASCHSIKYLSYRNLSEKGGPEFSEAEAKAIASNFEVTDGPDSTGEMFTRPARLSDKFVNPYANKEEAKSSNGGAYPPDMSVLVKARKGGPDYIYSLLLGYENPPAEIKLDDGVYYNKYMYGNKIKMSAPLSDGLLEYSDGTKATTEQ
;
A
#
# COMPACT_ATOMS: atom_id res chain seq x y z
N MET A 1 -15.36 1.74 54.76
CA MET A 1 -15.64 1.95 53.32
C MET A 1 -14.31 2.20 52.65
N ALA A 2 -13.67 1.14 52.13
CA ALA A 2 -12.36 1.25 51.51
C ALA A 2 -12.54 1.60 50.03
N ILE A 3 -12.04 2.77 49.63
CA ILE A 3 -12.05 3.22 48.24
C ILE A 3 -10.88 2.51 47.56
N SER A 4 -11.18 1.43 46.82
CA SER A 4 -10.21 0.80 45.93
C SER A 4 -9.97 1.70 44.71
N PHE A 5 -8.80 2.33 44.66
CA PHE A 5 -8.30 2.96 43.44
C PHE A 5 -7.89 1.87 42.46
N ASN A 6 -8.72 1.63 41.45
CA ASN A 6 -8.38 0.80 40.31
C ASN A 6 -7.35 1.57 39.47
N THR A 7 -6.07 1.29 39.68
CA THR A 7 -5.01 1.80 38.80
C THR A 7 -5.11 1.06 37.47
N HIS A 8 -5.89 1.61 36.53
CA HIS A 8 -5.74 1.26 35.13
C HIS A 8 -4.33 1.68 34.72
N LYS A 9 -3.44 0.70 34.54
CA LYS A 9 -2.17 0.92 33.84
C LYS A 9 -2.54 1.37 32.43
N VAL A 10 -2.48 2.67 32.20
CA VAL A 10 -2.39 3.22 30.86
C VAL A 10 -1.06 2.71 30.32
N PHE A 11 -1.12 1.80 29.36
CA PHE A 11 0.07 1.45 28.58
C PHE A 11 0.48 2.74 27.85
N ALA A 12 1.54 3.38 28.34
CA ALA A 12 2.18 4.47 27.63
C ALA A 12 2.58 3.95 26.25
N GLU A 13 2.29 4.72 25.20
CA GLU A 13 2.71 4.46 23.83
C GLU A 13 4.23 4.28 23.79
N THR A 14 4.71 3.04 23.77
CA THR A 14 6.05 2.75 23.27
C THR A 14 6.00 2.88 21.76
N SER A 15 6.15 4.11 21.24
CA SER A 15 6.45 4.28 19.82
C SER A 15 7.83 3.67 19.57
N ASN A 16 7.86 2.45 19.04
CA ASN A 16 9.12 1.81 18.66
C ASN A 16 9.84 2.69 17.64
N ASP A 17 11.16 2.83 17.79
CA ASP A 17 11.99 3.51 16.79
C ASP A 17 11.82 2.81 15.44
N LEU A 18 11.45 3.59 14.42
CA LEU A 18 11.28 3.06 13.07
C LEU A 18 12.59 2.49 12.54
N LEU A 19 12.48 1.42 11.74
CA LEU A 19 13.59 0.90 10.96
C LEU A 19 14.11 2.03 10.05
N LYS A 20 15.39 2.32 10.17
CA LYS A 20 16.04 3.37 9.38
C LYS A 20 16.64 2.74 8.12
N VAL A 21 16.19 3.23 6.97
CA VAL A 21 16.73 2.85 5.66
C VAL A 21 17.48 4.04 5.07
N ASP A 22 18.59 3.76 4.39
CA ASP A 22 19.33 4.77 3.63
C ASP A 22 18.72 4.93 2.23
N TRP A 23 17.67 5.75 2.15
CA TRP A 23 16.97 5.99 0.90
C TRP A 23 17.80 6.84 -0.08
N SER A 24 17.88 6.41 -1.34
CA SER A 24 18.58 7.12 -2.42
C SER A 24 18.14 8.57 -2.64
N PHE A 25 16.92 8.91 -2.21
CA PHE A 25 16.32 10.24 -2.33
C PHE A 25 16.46 11.13 -1.08
N LYS A 26 17.06 10.65 0.02
CA LYS A 26 17.08 11.38 1.31
C LYS A 26 18.08 12.53 1.38
N SER A 27 19.14 12.47 0.57
CA SER A 27 20.17 13.52 0.51
C SER A 27 19.67 14.77 -0.22
N PHE A 28 20.33 15.92 -0.01
CA PHE A 28 20.01 17.19 -0.68
C PHE A 28 20.01 17.09 -2.21
N PHE A 29 20.87 16.23 -2.77
CA PHE A 29 20.92 15.91 -4.21
C PHE A 29 20.38 14.50 -4.53
N GLY A 30 19.69 13.88 -3.57
CA GLY A 30 19.13 12.55 -3.69
C GLY A 30 18.09 12.45 -4.80
N LYS A 31 18.00 11.27 -5.42
CA LYS A 31 17.03 10.98 -6.48
C LYS A 31 16.41 9.62 -6.23
N PHE A 32 15.17 9.44 -6.66
CA PHE A 32 14.59 8.10 -6.71
C PHE A 32 15.41 7.18 -7.61
N ASP A 33 15.56 5.93 -7.23
CA ASP A 33 16.08 4.90 -8.13
C ASP A 33 14.92 4.45 -9.04
N ARG A 34 15.09 4.57 -10.36
CA ARG A 34 14.03 4.23 -11.31
C ARG A 34 13.76 2.73 -11.39
N ALA A 35 14.80 1.91 -11.29
CA ALA A 35 14.63 0.47 -11.26
C ALA A 35 13.83 0.06 -10.00
N SER A 36 14.13 0.69 -8.85
CA SER A 36 13.34 0.51 -7.64
C SER A 36 11.89 0.99 -7.79
N LEU A 37 11.62 2.11 -8.47
CA LEU A 37 10.24 2.56 -8.72
C LEU A 37 9.47 1.61 -9.64
N GLN A 38 10.11 1.05 -10.66
CA GLN A 38 9.49 0.07 -11.57
C GLN A 38 9.16 -1.24 -10.84
N ARG A 39 10.10 -1.77 -10.05
CA ARG A 39 9.86 -2.92 -9.16
C ARG A 39 8.77 -2.62 -8.13
N GLY A 40 8.79 -1.44 -7.52
CA GLY A 40 7.75 -1.00 -6.58
C GLY A 40 6.37 -0.90 -7.21
N TYR A 41 6.27 -0.53 -8.49
CA TYR A 41 5.01 -0.59 -9.23
C TYR A 41 4.54 -2.04 -9.42
N GLN A 42 5.44 -2.97 -9.75
CA GLN A 42 5.12 -4.40 -9.85
C GLN A 42 4.56 -4.94 -8.52
N VAL A 43 5.23 -4.66 -7.40
CA VAL A 43 4.75 -5.03 -6.06
C VAL A 43 3.35 -4.45 -5.79
N TYR A 44 3.15 -3.16 -6.06
CA TYR A 44 1.83 -2.55 -5.90
C TYR A 44 0.77 -3.29 -6.72
N ASN A 45 1.07 -3.56 -7.99
CA ASN A 45 0.14 -4.15 -8.93
C ASN A 45 -0.25 -5.59 -8.57
N GLU A 46 0.72 -6.41 -8.18
CA GLU A 46 0.53 -7.84 -7.93
C GLU A 46 0.06 -8.13 -6.49
N VAL A 47 0.39 -7.27 -5.52
CA VAL A 47 0.12 -7.52 -4.10
C VAL A 47 -0.91 -6.56 -3.52
N CYS A 48 -0.79 -5.27 -3.81
CA CYS A 48 -1.54 -4.23 -3.09
C CYS A 48 -2.82 -3.79 -3.81
N ALA A 49 -2.86 -3.83 -5.14
CA ALA A 49 -3.91 -3.23 -5.97
C ALA A 49 -5.28 -3.89 -5.78
N SER A 50 -5.32 -5.12 -5.25
CA SER A 50 -6.55 -5.83 -4.90
C SER A 50 -7.30 -5.23 -3.71
N CYS A 51 -6.61 -4.46 -2.85
CA CYS A 51 -7.20 -3.86 -1.65
C CYS A 51 -6.99 -2.35 -1.57
N HIS A 52 -5.87 -1.83 -2.08
CA HIS A 52 -5.49 -0.42 -1.97
C HIS A 52 -5.59 0.32 -3.30
N SER A 53 -6.33 1.43 -3.30
CA SER A 53 -6.39 2.34 -4.44
C SER A 53 -5.17 3.27 -4.49
N ILE A 54 -4.86 3.77 -5.70
CA ILE A 54 -4.03 4.96 -5.94
C ILE A 54 -4.79 5.98 -6.80
N LYS A 55 -6.00 6.35 -6.36
CA LYS A 55 -7.03 7.02 -7.17
C LYS A 55 -6.70 8.44 -7.65
N TYR A 56 -5.62 9.03 -7.14
CA TYR A 56 -5.12 10.33 -7.59
C TYR A 56 -4.05 10.23 -8.69
N LEU A 57 -3.67 9.01 -9.07
CA LEU A 57 -2.76 8.73 -10.17
C LEU A 57 -3.51 8.19 -11.39
N SER A 58 -2.93 8.42 -12.56
CA SER A 58 -3.33 7.92 -13.87
C SER A 58 -2.20 7.08 -14.48
N TYR A 59 -2.53 6.19 -15.42
CA TYR A 59 -1.52 5.34 -16.07
C TYR A 59 -0.42 6.14 -16.76
N ARG A 60 -0.69 7.35 -17.27
CA ARG A 60 0.35 8.28 -17.79
C ARG A 60 1.45 8.60 -16.78
N ASN A 61 1.17 8.55 -15.47
CA ASN A 61 2.17 8.84 -14.45
C ASN A 61 3.27 7.77 -14.42
N LEU A 62 3.04 6.58 -14.99
CA LEU A 62 4.05 5.52 -15.13
C LEU A 62 5.19 5.91 -16.08
N SER A 63 4.91 6.75 -17.09
CA SER A 63 5.90 7.24 -18.06
C SER A 63 6.42 8.65 -17.75
N GLU A 64 5.87 9.32 -16.74
CA GLU A 64 6.22 10.70 -16.44
C GLU A 64 7.56 10.83 -15.72
N LYS A 65 8.27 11.91 -16.05
CA LYS A 65 9.52 12.27 -15.40
C LYS A 65 9.33 12.41 -13.89
N GLY A 66 10.16 11.73 -13.12
CA GLY A 66 10.07 11.66 -11.65
C GLY A 66 9.25 10.51 -11.11
N GLY A 67 8.54 9.75 -11.98
CA GLY A 67 7.92 8.47 -11.66
C GLY A 67 8.82 7.27 -12.05
N PRO A 68 8.22 6.10 -12.33
CA PRO A 68 8.94 4.92 -12.82
C PRO A 68 9.59 5.12 -14.20
N GLU A 69 9.15 6.11 -14.97
CA GLU A 69 9.69 6.47 -16.29
C GLU A 69 9.74 5.26 -17.26
N PHE A 70 8.70 4.42 -17.24
CA PHE A 70 8.47 3.43 -18.30
C PHE A 70 8.34 4.15 -19.65
N SER A 71 8.68 3.47 -20.75
CA SER A 71 8.37 3.98 -22.07
C SER A 71 6.85 4.14 -22.24
N GLU A 72 6.43 5.06 -23.10
CA GLU A 72 5.00 5.26 -23.37
C GLU A 72 4.33 3.97 -23.89
N ALA A 73 5.07 3.17 -24.68
CA ALA A 73 4.61 1.89 -25.18
C ALA A 73 4.37 0.88 -24.04
N GLU A 74 5.31 0.78 -23.08
CA GLU A 74 5.15 -0.07 -21.89
C GLU A 74 4.00 0.41 -21.01
N ALA A 75 3.90 1.71 -20.73
CA ALA A 75 2.82 2.27 -19.92
C ALA A 75 1.44 2.04 -20.58
N LYS A 76 1.36 2.11 -21.91
CA LYS A 76 0.14 1.79 -22.66
C LYS A 76 -0.19 0.31 -22.61
N ALA A 77 0.81 -0.56 -22.73
CA ALA A 77 0.63 -2.01 -22.59
C ALA A 77 0.13 -2.37 -21.18
N ILE A 78 0.74 -1.78 -20.14
CA ILE A 78 0.31 -1.92 -18.74
C ILE A 78 -1.15 -1.47 -18.59
N ALA A 79 -1.51 -0.27 -19.06
CA ALA A 79 -2.87 0.23 -18.95
C ALA A 79 -3.89 -0.71 -19.63
N SER A 80 -3.55 -1.24 -20.81
CA SER A 80 -4.45 -2.11 -21.58
C SER A 80 -4.75 -3.46 -20.91
N ASN A 81 -4.01 -3.85 -19.87
CA ASN A 81 -4.32 -5.05 -19.07
C ASN A 81 -5.51 -4.86 -18.12
N PHE A 82 -6.02 -3.63 -17.98
CA PHE A 82 -7.13 -3.30 -17.10
C PHE A 82 -8.34 -2.85 -17.89
N GLU A 83 -9.53 -3.19 -17.41
CA GLU A 83 -10.78 -2.71 -17.98
C GLU A 83 -11.32 -1.51 -17.20
N VAL A 84 -11.90 -0.56 -17.92
CA VAL A 84 -12.62 0.59 -17.37
C VAL A 84 -13.99 0.73 -18.02
N THR A 85 -14.96 1.15 -17.22
CA THR A 85 -16.29 1.54 -17.72
C THR A 85 -16.22 2.90 -18.41
N ASP A 86 -16.81 3.02 -19.59
CA ASP A 86 -16.92 4.25 -20.39
C ASP A 86 -18.30 4.35 -21.05
N GLY A 87 -18.60 5.48 -21.66
CA GLY A 87 -19.87 5.76 -22.32
C GLY A 87 -20.64 6.95 -21.72
N PRO A 88 -21.93 7.09 -22.06
CA PRO A 88 -22.72 6.16 -22.87
C PRO A 88 -22.33 6.14 -24.36
N ASP A 89 -22.64 5.04 -25.05
CA ASP A 89 -22.51 4.91 -26.50
C ASP A 89 -23.71 5.54 -27.25
N SER A 90 -23.83 5.26 -28.56
CA SER A 90 -24.93 5.79 -29.39
C SER A 90 -26.31 5.25 -29.04
N THR A 91 -26.43 4.14 -28.30
CA THR A 91 -27.71 3.59 -27.83
C THR A 91 -28.05 4.05 -26.41
N GLY A 92 -27.13 4.76 -25.74
CA GLY A 92 -27.29 5.21 -24.36
C GLY A 92 -26.74 4.23 -23.33
N GLU A 93 -26.02 3.18 -23.75
CA GLU A 93 -25.52 2.13 -22.88
C GLU A 93 -24.06 2.40 -22.47
N MET A 94 -23.73 2.07 -21.21
CA MET A 94 -22.34 2.06 -20.74
C MET A 94 -21.65 0.78 -21.22
N PHE A 95 -20.36 0.88 -21.56
CA PHE A 95 -19.57 -0.25 -22.03
C PHE A 95 -18.23 -0.35 -21.28
N THR A 96 -17.54 -1.48 -21.41
CA THR A 96 -16.17 -1.66 -20.92
C THR A 96 -15.17 -1.57 -22.05
N ARG A 97 -13.99 -1.03 -21.76
CA ARG A 97 -12.86 -1.02 -22.70
C ARG A 97 -11.54 -1.16 -21.95
N PRO A 98 -10.46 -1.56 -22.65
CA PRO A 98 -9.11 -1.45 -22.11
C PRO A 98 -8.81 -0.01 -21.65
N ALA A 99 -8.09 0.12 -20.55
CA ALA A 99 -7.65 1.42 -20.06
C ALA A 99 -6.59 2.02 -20.98
N ARG A 100 -6.54 3.35 -21.02
CA ARG A 100 -5.56 4.18 -21.72
C ARG A 100 -4.81 5.05 -20.73
N LEU A 101 -3.72 5.67 -21.17
CA LEU A 101 -2.84 6.49 -20.34
C LEU A 101 -3.57 7.60 -19.55
N SER A 102 -4.64 8.17 -20.10
CA SER A 102 -5.43 9.22 -19.44
C SER A 102 -6.30 8.70 -18.29
N ASP A 103 -6.62 7.41 -18.28
CA ASP A 103 -7.48 6.83 -17.24
C ASP A 103 -6.74 6.76 -15.91
N LYS A 104 -7.52 6.81 -14.82
CA LYS A 104 -7.02 6.56 -13.48
C LYS A 104 -6.75 5.07 -13.28
N PHE A 105 -5.91 4.75 -12.31
CA PHE A 105 -5.80 3.37 -11.85
C PHE A 105 -7.17 2.85 -11.39
N VAL A 106 -7.46 1.60 -11.74
CA VAL A 106 -8.72 0.95 -11.38
C VAL A 106 -8.81 0.85 -9.86
N ASN A 107 -9.98 1.18 -9.30
CA ASN A 107 -10.19 1.04 -7.87
C ASN A 107 -10.61 -0.40 -7.55
N PRO A 108 -10.09 -1.00 -6.47
CA PRO A 108 -10.47 -2.37 -6.07
C PRO A 108 -11.92 -2.48 -5.59
N TYR A 109 -12.52 -1.36 -5.18
CA TYR A 109 -13.89 -1.28 -4.69
C TYR A 109 -14.60 -0.08 -5.29
N ALA A 110 -15.90 -0.20 -5.53
CA ALA A 110 -16.76 0.88 -6.01
C ALA A 110 -16.90 2.02 -4.99
N ASN A 111 -16.86 1.70 -3.69
CA ASN A 111 -16.97 2.68 -2.61
C ASN A 111 -16.34 2.22 -1.29
N LYS A 112 -16.31 3.12 -0.30
CA LYS A 112 -15.72 2.84 1.03
C LYS A 112 -16.47 1.78 1.83
N GLU A 113 -17.79 1.67 1.66
CA GLU A 113 -18.58 0.72 2.44
C GLU A 113 -18.39 -0.71 1.91
N GLU A 114 -18.27 -0.88 0.59
CA GLU A 114 -17.84 -2.14 0.00
C GLU A 114 -16.45 -2.53 0.48
N ALA A 115 -15.49 -1.59 0.45
CA ALA A 115 -14.14 -1.83 0.93
C ALA A 115 -14.12 -2.30 2.40
N LYS A 116 -14.92 -1.68 3.28
CA LYS A 116 -15.06 -2.11 4.68
C LYS A 116 -15.69 -3.49 4.79
N SER A 117 -16.76 -3.74 4.04
CA SER A 117 -17.45 -5.04 4.04
C SER A 117 -16.49 -6.18 3.70
N SER A 118 -15.67 -5.99 2.66
CA SER A 118 -14.69 -6.99 2.20
C SER A 118 -13.47 -7.15 3.13
N ASN A 119 -13.22 -6.20 4.02
CA ASN A 119 -12.02 -6.18 4.89
C ASN A 119 -12.37 -6.15 6.38
N GLY A 120 -13.42 -6.87 6.79
CA GLY A 120 -13.77 -7.05 8.20
C GLY A 120 -14.09 -5.73 8.93
N GLY A 121 -14.70 -4.77 8.24
CA GLY A 121 -15.05 -3.44 8.73
C GLY A 121 -13.94 -2.39 8.64
N ALA A 122 -12.72 -2.76 8.22
CA ALA A 122 -11.62 -1.82 8.04
C ALA A 122 -11.59 -1.26 6.62
N TYR A 123 -11.27 0.02 6.46
CA TYR A 123 -11.06 0.64 5.16
C TYR A 123 -9.56 0.63 4.81
N PRO A 124 -9.11 -0.09 3.76
CA PRO A 124 -7.74 0.04 3.26
C PRO A 124 -7.51 1.47 2.77
N PRO A 125 -6.54 2.21 3.34
CA PRO A 125 -6.28 3.59 2.93
C PRO A 125 -5.77 3.67 1.50
N ASP A 126 -6.20 4.71 0.78
CA ASP A 126 -5.63 5.07 -0.52
C ASP A 126 -4.14 5.38 -0.39
N MET A 127 -3.34 4.83 -1.31
CA MET A 127 -1.89 4.88 -1.28
C MET A 127 -1.28 6.07 -2.05
N SER A 128 -2.06 6.86 -2.78
CA SER A 128 -1.53 7.90 -3.70
C SER A 128 -0.62 8.91 -3.01
N VAL A 129 -0.91 9.21 -1.73
CA VAL A 129 -0.14 10.15 -0.90
C VAL A 129 0.18 9.58 0.49
N LEU A 130 0.07 8.26 0.66
CA LEU A 130 0.14 7.62 1.99
C LEU A 130 1.47 7.89 2.70
N VAL A 131 2.57 7.89 1.96
CA VAL A 131 3.90 8.25 2.46
C VAL A 131 3.92 9.68 3.05
N LYS A 132 3.21 10.63 2.43
CA LYS A 132 3.13 12.01 2.97
C LYS A 132 2.13 12.13 4.13
N ALA A 133 1.14 11.24 4.18
CA ALA A 133 0.06 11.25 5.16
C ALA A 133 0.39 10.51 6.48
N ARG A 134 1.62 9.98 6.63
CA ARG A 134 2.06 9.26 7.83
C ARG A 134 3.34 9.87 8.38
N LYS A 135 3.38 10.09 9.69
CA LYS A 135 4.59 10.54 10.38
C LYS A 135 5.69 9.48 10.20
N GLY A 136 6.91 9.91 9.91
CA GLY A 136 8.03 9.02 9.56
C GLY A 136 8.10 8.68 8.07
N GLY A 137 7.05 8.96 7.29
CA GLY A 137 7.05 8.83 5.84
C GLY A 137 7.45 7.43 5.36
N PRO A 138 8.45 7.30 4.47
CA PRO A 138 8.85 6.01 3.93
C PRO A 138 9.40 5.05 4.99
N ASP A 139 10.09 5.57 6.02
CA ASP A 139 10.60 4.75 7.14
C ASP A 139 9.43 4.08 7.89
N TYR A 140 8.29 4.77 8.04
CA TYR A 140 7.10 4.20 8.68
C TYR A 140 6.47 3.09 7.84
N ILE A 141 6.32 3.30 6.53
CA ILE A 141 5.72 2.29 5.64
C ILE A 141 6.61 1.05 5.58
N TYR A 142 7.92 1.23 5.45
CA TYR A 142 8.89 0.13 5.47
C TYR A 142 8.83 -0.65 6.79
N SER A 143 8.86 0.06 7.92
CA SER A 143 8.74 -0.56 9.25
C SER A 143 7.42 -1.31 9.41
N LEU A 144 6.31 -0.72 8.97
CA LEU A 144 4.99 -1.35 9.04
C LEU A 144 4.95 -2.67 8.25
N LEU A 145 5.46 -2.69 7.03
CA LEU A 145 5.45 -3.90 6.18
C LEU A 145 6.32 -5.02 6.75
N LEU A 146 7.45 -4.69 7.39
CA LEU A 146 8.34 -5.66 8.04
C LEU A 146 8.02 -5.94 9.53
N GLY A 147 7.02 -5.26 10.08
CA GLY A 147 6.74 -5.24 11.52
C GLY A 147 5.83 -6.34 12.03
N TYR A 148 5.49 -7.32 11.19
CA TYR A 148 4.62 -8.43 11.57
C TYR A 148 5.40 -9.44 12.40
N GLU A 149 4.99 -9.62 13.66
CA GLU A 149 5.61 -10.50 14.64
C GLU A 149 4.53 -11.26 15.41
N ASN A 150 4.92 -12.28 16.17
CA ASN A 150 4.00 -12.92 17.12
C ASN A 150 3.63 -11.93 18.24
N PRO A 151 2.36 -11.86 18.65
CA PRO A 151 1.96 -10.99 19.75
C PRO A 151 2.67 -11.37 21.05
N PRO A 152 3.13 -10.39 21.85
CA PRO A 152 3.49 -10.60 23.25
C PRO A 152 2.36 -11.29 24.02
N ALA A 153 2.70 -12.06 25.05
CA ALA A 153 1.75 -12.91 25.80
C ALA A 153 0.56 -12.13 26.40
N GLU A 154 0.75 -10.83 26.66
CA GLU A 154 -0.25 -9.94 27.24
C GLU A 154 -1.25 -9.39 26.21
N ILE A 155 -0.95 -9.51 24.91
CA ILE A 155 -1.77 -8.95 23.84
C ILE A 155 -2.70 -10.04 23.28
N LYS A 156 -3.99 -9.86 23.54
CA LYS A 156 -5.06 -10.63 22.89
C LYS A 156 -5.53 -9.91 21.63
N LEU A 157 -5.56 -10.65 20.53
CA LEU A 157 -6.04 -10.19 19.23
C LEU A 157 -7.43 -10.78 18.97
N ASP A 158 -8.30 -9.97 18.36
CA ASP A 158 -9.58 -10.46 17.85
C ASP A 158 -9.35 -11.16 16.51
N ASP A 159 -10.31 -11.98 16.07
CA ASP A 159 -10.24 -12.65 14.78
C ASP A 159 -10.06 -11.65 13.63
N GLY A 160 -9.11 -11.94 12.72
CA GLY A 160 -8.76 -11.06 11.61
C GLY A 160 -7.97 -9.80 12.01
N VAL A 161 -7.50 -9.71 13.26
CA VAL A 161 -6.58 -8.68 13.73
C VAL A 161 -5.20 -9.30 13.95
N TYR A 162 -4.17 -8.64 13.42
CA TYR A 162 -2.79 -9.08 13.48
C TYR A 162 -1.98 -8.15 14.39
N TYR A 163 -0.94 -8.71 15.00
CA TYR A 163 0.04 -7.91 15.72
C TYR A 163 1.02 -7.28 14.75
N ASN A 164 1.28 -5.99 14.93
CA ASN A 164 2.33 -5.29 14.21
C ASN A 164 3.06 -4.35 15.14
N LYS A 165 4.38 -4.47 15.21
CA LYS A 165 5.23 -3.73 16.14
C LYS A 165 5.20 -2.20 15.95
N TYR A 166 4.94 -1.73 14.74
CA TYR A 166 4.98 -0.29 14.40
C TYR A 166 3.59 0.32 14.17
N MET A 167 2.55 -0.49 14.01
CA MET A 167 1.18 0.00 13.94
C MET A 167 0.78 0.65 15.28
N TYR A 168 0.08 1.77 15.20
CA TYR A 168 -0.49 2.42 16.38
C TYR A 168 -1.43 1.45 17.13
N GLY A 169 -1.19 1.27 18.44
CA GLY A 169 -1.90 0.29 19.26
C GLY A 169 -1.55 -1.18 18.97
N ASN A 170 -0.53 -1.41 18.14
CA ASN A 170 0.03 -2.71 17.74
C ASN A 170 -0.96 -3.71 17.12
N LYS A 171 -2.13 -3.24 16.68
CA LYS A 171 -3.21 -4.04 16.11
C LYS A 171 -3.53 -3.55 14.71
N ILE A 172 -3.50 -4.43 13.73
CA ILE A 172 -3.80 -4.11 12.33
C ILE A 172 -4.76 -5.13 11.71
N LYS A 173 -5.69 -4.69 10.87
CA LYS A 173 -6.63 -5.56 10.13
C LYS A 173 -6.13 -5.94 8.72
N MET A 174 -4.83 -5.80 8.50
CA MET A 174 -4.15 -6.20 7.27
C MET A 174 -3.24 -7.37 7.64
N SER A 175 -3.37 -8.50 6.98
CA SER A 175 -2.43 -9.62 7.10
C SER A 175 -1.04 -9.20 6.60
N ALA A 176 0.01 -9.93 6.98
CA ALA A 176 1.34 -9.71 6.42
C ALA A 176 1.28 -9.81 4.88
N PRO A 177 1.53 -8.72 4.14
CA PRO A 177 1.29 -8.70 2.70
C PRO A 177 2.49 -9.20 1.88
N LEU A 178 3.66 -9.33 2.51
CA LEU A 178 4.91 -9.70 1.86
C LEU A 178 5.48 -10.99 2.47
N SER A 179 6.11 -11.78 1.61
CA SER A 179 6.89 -12.96 1.97
C SER A 179 8.01 -13.17 0.96
N ASP A 180 9.08 -13.84 1.36
CA ASP A 180 10.20 -14.15 0.45
C ASP A 180 9.72 -14.98 -0.74
N GLY A 181 10.13 -14.58 -1.94
CA GLY A 181 9.78 -15.23 -3.21
C GLY A 181 8.34 -15.05 -3.65
N LEU A 182 7.59 -14.08 -3.10
CA LEU A 182 6.18 -13.86 -3.45
C LEU A 182 5.96 -13.53 -4.94
N LEU A 183 6.95 -12.90 -5.58
CA LEU A 183 6.94 -12.59 -7.01
C LEU A 183 8.33 -12.73 -7.62
N GLU A 184 8.41 -12.67 -8.94
CA GLU A 184 9.66 -12.66 -9.69
C GLU A 184 9.85 -11.31 -10.37
N TYR A 185 10.92 -10.59 -10.03
CA TYR A 185 11.26 -9.34 -10.71
C TYR A 185 11.85 -9.62 -12.09
N SER A 186 11.42 -8.84 -13.09
CA SER A 186 11.85 -9.00 -14.50
C SER A 186 13.34 -8.73 -14.73
N ASP A 187 13.99 -7.98 -13.83
CA ASP A 187 15.42 -7.68 -13.88
C ASP A 187 16.29 -8.72 -13.15
N GLY A 188 15.68 -9.79 -12.62
CA GLY A 188 16.37 -10.85 -11.88
C GLY A 188 16.75 -10.49 -10.44
N THR A 189 16.31 -9.34 -9.93
CA THR A 189 16.45 -9.00 -8.51
C THR A 189 15.76 -10.07 -7.67
N LYS A 190 16.38 -10.47 -6.55
CA LYS A 190 15.76 -11.44 -5.62
C LYS A 190 14.64 -10.75 -4.85
N ALA A 191 13.43 -11.28 -4.94
CA ALA A 191 12.28 -10.80 -4.18
C ALA A 191 12.32 -11.32 -2.73
N THR A 192 13.18 -10.74 -1.89
CA THR A 192 13.09 -10.91 -0.43
C THR A 192 12.02 -9.96 0.12
N THR A 193 11.53 -10.23 1.32
CA THR A 193 10.53 -9.38 2.00
C THR A 193 11.04 -7.94 2.18
N GLU A 194 12.35 -7.77 2.35
CA GLU A 194 13.01 -6.46 2.51
C GLU A 194 13.15 -5.67 1.19
N GLN A 195 13.05 -6.33 0.02
CA GLN A 195 13.40 -5.80 -1.30
C GLN A 195 12.18 -5.40 -2.17
#